data_AF-A0A9D6JE59-F1
#
_entry.id   AF-A0A9D6JE59-F1
#
_cell.length_a   1.000
_cell.length_b   1.000
_cell.length_c   1.000
_cell.angle_alpha   90.00
_cell.angle_beta   90.00
_cell.angle_gamma   90.00
#
_symmetry.space_group_name_H-M   'P 1'
#
loop_
_entity.id
_entity.type
_entity.pdbx_description
1 polymer ?
#
loop_
_entity_poly.entity_id
_entity_poly.type
_entity_poly.pdbx_seq_one_letter_code
_entity_poly.pdbx_strand_id
1 'polypeptide(L)'
;MIWQFKEKARQRLAQETGAVVKDWGGRLRIALVFPNTYYVGMSNLGFQTIYWHLNQRPGILCERAFLPDPEDLPEHERLRVPILSLESQRPLAEFDCVAFSTTFENDYLNML
;
A
#
# COMPACT_ATOMS: atom_id res chain seq x y z
N MET A 1 10.67 -0.33 -16.56
CA MET A 1 9.50 0.50 -17.01
C MET A 1 8.42 0.42 -15.93
N ILE A 2 7.60 1.47 -15.71
CA ILE A 2 6.55 1.48 -14.65
C ILE A 2 5.60 0.26 -14.67
N TRP A 3 5.41 -0.33 -15.85
CA TRP A 3 4.62 -1.55 -16.05
C TRP A 3 5.10 -2.73 -15.20
N GLN A 4 6.42 -2.89 -14.97
CA GLN A 4 6.96 -4.01 -14.18
C GLN A 4 6.51 -3.94 -12.71
N PHE A 5 6.55 -2.75 -12.09
CA PHE A 5 6.06 -2.57 -10.71
C PHE A 5 4.56 -2.86 -10.59
N LYS A 6 3.78 -2.40 -11.59
CA LYS A 6 2.34 -2.69 -11.66
C LYS A 6 2.08 -4.19 -11.82
N GLU A 7 2.85 -4.89 -12.63
CA GLU A 7 2.65 -6.33 -12.83
C GLU A 7 3.02 -7.12 -11.57
N LYS A 8 4.13 -6.78 -10.90
CA LYS A 8 4.53 -7.39 -9.62
C LYS A 8 3.45 -7.20 -8.54
N ALA A 9 2.87 -6.00 -8.44
CA ALA A 9 1.76 -5.72 -7.53
C ALA A 9 0.52 -6.58 -7.83
N ARG A 10 0.14 -6.75 -9.11
CA ARG A 10 -0.99 -7.61 -9.50
C ARG A 10 -0.75 -9.08 -9.15
N GLN A 11 0.46 -9.57 -9.38
CA GLN A 11 0.81 -10.95 -9.06
C GLN A 11 0.73 -11.23 -7.56
N ARG A 12 1.16 -10.28 -6.71
CA ARG A 12 0.97 -10.35 -5.25
C ARG A 12 -0.50 -10.43 -4.88
N LEU A 13 -1.28 -9.47 -5.35
CA LEU A 13 -2.71 -9.38 -5.06
C LEU A 13 -3.47 -10.63 -5.52
N ALA A 14 -3.10 -11.22 -6.66
CA ALA A 14 -3.71 -12.44 -7.18
C ALA A 14 -3.43 -13.69 -6.33
N GLN A 15 -2.36 -13.68 -5.54
CA GLN A 15 -1.99 -14.76 -4.63
C GLN A 15 -2.52 -14.55 -3.19
N GLU A 16 -3.09 -13.38 -2.90
CA GLU A 16 -3.63 -13.03 -1.60
C GLU A 16 -5.07 -13.51 -1.41
N THR A 17 -5.42 -13.80 -0.16
CA THR A 17 -6.80 -13.94 0.28
C THR A 17 -7.16 -12.79 1.22
N GLY A 18 -8.39 -12.30 1.14
CA GLY A 18 -8.88 -11.23 2.03
C GLY A 18 -8.60 -9.80 1.57
N ALA A 19 -8.01 -9.60 0.39
CA ALA A 19 -7.95 -8.28 -0.23
C ALA A 19 -9.36 -7.75 -0.52
N VAL A 20 -9.60 -6.48 -0.21
CA VAL A 20 -10.88 -5.80 -0.40
C VAL A 20 -10.72 -4.74 -1.49
N VAL A 21 -11.45 -4.92 -2.59
CA VAL A 21 -11.52 -3.93 -3.68
C VAL A 21 -12.90 -3.29 -3.67
N LYS A 22 -12.94 -1.96 -3.61
CA LYS A 22 -14.18 -1.16 -3.61
C LYS A 22 -14.13 -0.12 -4.72
N ASP A 23 -15.31 0.33 -5.14
CA ASP A 23 -15.42 1.52 -5.98
C ASP A 23 -14.95 2.79 -5.23
N TRP A 24 -14.33 3.71 -5.95
CA TRP A 24 -13.74 4.94 -5.40
C TRP A 24 -14.75 6.09 -5.21
N GLY A 25 -15.98 5.94 -5.70
CA GLY A 25 -17.02 6.98 -5.62
C GLY A 25 -17.61 7.14 -4.22
N GLY A 26 -17.69 8.40 -3.76
CA GLY A 26 -18.45 8.77 -2.55
C GLY A 26 -17.91 8.23 -1.22
N ARG A 27 -16.64 7.82 -1.16
CA ARG A 27 -15.98 7.26 0.03
C ARG A 27 -14.76 8.08 0.41
N LEU A 28 -14.44 8.12 1.70
CA LEU A 28 -13.16 8.60 2.20
C LEU A 28 -12.07 7.61 1.81
N ARG A 29 -11.06 8.08 1.08
CA ARG A 29 -9.97 7.26 0.53
C ARG A 29 -8.76 7.35 1.46
N ILE A 30 -8.41 6.20 2.02
CA ILE A 30 -7.26 6.07 2.93
C ILE A 30 -6.22 5.18 2.28
N ALA A 31 -5.01 5.69 2.13
CA ALA A 31 -3.84 4.87 1.84
C ALA A 31 -3.20 4.47 3.18
N LEU A 32 -3.34 3.20 3.55
CA LEU A 32 -2.68 2.62 4.71
C LEU A 32 -1.29 2.15 4.30
N VAL A 33 -0.28 2.93 4.67
CA VAL A 33 1.11 2.72 4.31
C VAL A 33 1.81 1.91 5.39
N PHE A 34 2.43 0.81 5.00
CA PHE A 34 3.49 0.20 5.80
C PHE A 34 4.82 0.66 5.22
N PRO A 35 5.64 1.43 5.94
CA PRO A 35 6.88 2.04 5.42
C PRO A 35 8.03 1.00 5.36
N ASN A 36 7.75 -0.14 4.74
CA ASN A 36 8.67 -1.24 4.53
C ASN A 36 8.15 -2.09 3.34
N THR A 37 8.84 -3.18 3.04
CA THR A 37 8.46 -4.10 1.97
C THR A 37 7.08 -4.73 2.24
N TYR A 38 6.44 -5.18 1.16
CA TYR A 38 5.16 -5.90 1.21
C TYR A 38 5.18 -7.07 2.20
N TYR A 39 6.22 -7.90 2.16
CA TYR A 39 6.28 -9.09 3.02
C TYR A 39 6.36 -8.74 4.51
N VAL A 40 7.11 -7.70 4.87
CA VAL A 40 7.20 -7.23 6.27
C VAL A 40 5.84 -6.70 6.73
N GLY A 41 5.21 -5.83 5.93
CA GLY A 41 3.91 -5.26 6.29
C GLY A 41 2.79 -6.30 6.34
N MET A 42 2.79 -7.27 5.43
CA MET A 42 1.84 -8.39 5.47
C MET A 42 2.13 -9.40 6.57
N SER A 43 3.29 -9.37 7.21
CA SER A 43 3.56 -10.16 8.43
C SER A 43 3.06 -9.47 9.71
N ASN A 44 2.45 -8.29 9.59
CA ASN A 44 1.97 -7.52 10.73
C ASN A 44 0.45 -7.65 10.92
N LEU A 45 0.05 -8.36 11.99
CA LEU A 45 -1.37 -8.56 12.30
C LEU A 45 -2.10 -7.23 12.57
N GLY A 46 -1.48 -6.28 13.27
CA GLY A 46 -2.08 -4.98 13.57
C GLY A 46 -2.41 -4.19 12.30
N PHE A 47 -1.48 -4.17 11.33
CA PHE A 47 -1.68 -3.56 10.02
C PHE A 47 -2.86 -4.21 9.28
N GLN A 48 -2.91 -5.55 9.22
CA GLN A 48 -4.02 -6.27 8.60
C GLN A 48 -5.36 -6.03 9.32
N THR A 49 -5.36 -5.98 10.65
CA THR A 49 -6.55 -5.70 11.48
C THR A 49 -7.12 -4.31 11.18
N ILE A 50 -6.27 -3.27 11.12
CA ILE A 50 -6.72 -1.92 10.78
C ILE A 50 -7.25 -1.85 9.34
N TYR A 51 -6.55 -2.45 8.38
CA TYR A 51 -7.01 -2.55 7.00
C TYR A 51 -8.41 -3.17 6.90
N TRP A 52 -8.62 -4.30 7.57
CA TRP A 52 -9.90 -4.99 7.60
C TRP A 52 -11.00 -4.12 8.24
N HIS A 53 -10.74 -3.55 9.42
CA HIS A 53 -11.73 -2.72 10.13
C HIS A 53 -12.12 -1.46 9.36
N LEU A 54 -11.16 -0.78 8.71
CA LEU A 54 -11.46 0.38 7.87
C LEU A 54 -12.33 -0.03 6.68
N ASN A 55 -12.02 -1.17 6.06
CA ASN A 55 -12.80 -1.68 4.95
C ASN A 55 -14.16 -2.29 5.34
N GLN A 56 -14.46 -2.55 6.61
CA GLN A 56 -15.82 -2.88 7.05
C GLN A 56 -16.75 -1.65 7.10
N ARG A 57 -16.21 -0.43 7.06
CA ARG A 57 -17.02 0.79 7.12
C ARG A 57 -17.55 1.14 5.71
N PRO A 58 -18.87 1.33 5.52
CA PRO A 58 -19.46 1.57 4.19
C PRO A 58 -18.91 2.78 3.44
N GLY A 59 -18.61 3.87 4.16
CA GLY A 59 -18.11 5.12 3.61
C GLY A 59 -16.59 5.23 3.48
N ILE A 60 -15.84 4.15 3.70
CA ILE A 60 -14.38 4.15 3.64
C ILE A 60 -13.89 3.18 2.56
N LEU A 61 -12.95 3.66 1.76
CA LEU A 61 -12.09 2.85 0.91
C LEU A 61 -10.69 2.91 1.52
N CYS A 62 -10.16 1.77 1.93
CA CYS A 62 -8.80 1.68 2.45
C CYS A 62 -7.98 0.77 1.54
N GLU A 63 -6.91 1.29 0.97
CA GLU A 63 -5.95 0.53 0.16
C GLU A 63 -4.59 0.52 0.83
N ARG A 64 -3.79 -0.49 0.55
CA ARG A 64 -2.47 -0.67 1.16
C ARG A 64 -1.40 -0.11 0.25
N ALA A 65 -0.32 0.41 0.83
CA ALA A 65 0.86 0.80 0.09
C ALA A 65 2.13 0.40 0.86
N PHE A 66 3.18 0.08 0.10
CA PHE A 66 4.43 -0.46 0.61
C PHE A 66 5.59 0.19 -0.14
N LEU A 67 6.78 0.14 0.45
CA LEU A 67 7.99 0.48 -0.27
C LEU A 67 8.35 -0.60 -1.30
N PRO A 68 9.07 -0.22 -2.38
CA PRO A 68 9.64 -1.19 -3.32
C PRO A 68 10.51 -2.20 -2.59
N ASP A 69 10.63 -3.41 -3.15
CA ASP A 69 11.59 -4.37 -2.63
C ASP A 69 13.03 -3.85 -2.86
N PRO A 70 14.02 -4.27 -2.05
CA PRO A 70 15.39 -3.77 -2.18
C PRO A 70 15.99 -3.93 -3.57
N GLU A 71 15.64 -4.99 -4.30
CA GLU A 71 16.09 -5.22 -5.67
C GLU A 71 15.48 -4.26 -6.70
N ASP A 72 14.29 -3.72 -6.41
CA ASP A 72 13.51 -2.83 -7.27
C ASP A 72 13.78 -1.35 -6.99
N LEU A 73 14.31 -1.04 -5.80
CA LEU A 73 14.53 0.32 -5.31
C LEU A 73 15.38 1.19 -6.26
N PRO A 74 16.53 0.72 -6.80
CA PRO A 74 17.33 1.53 -7.72
C PRO A 74 16.60 1.91 -9.01
N GLU A 75 15.79 0.99 -9.56
CA GLU A 75 15.01 1.30 -10.76
C GLU A 75 13.84 2.23 -10.44
N HIS A 76 13.18 2.02 -9.30
CA HIS A 76 12.08 2.86 -8.82
C HIS A 76 12.52 4.32 -8.64
N GLU A 77 13.68 4.55 -8.00
CA GLU A 77 14.29 5.87 -7.83
C GLU A 77 14.69 6.50 -9.17
N ARG A 78 15.36 5.73 -10.04
CA ARG A 78 15.79 6.18 -11.37
C ARG A 78 14.61 6.65 -12.22
N LEU A 79 13.49 5.93 -12.14
CA LEU A 79 12.26 6.22 -12.89
C LEU A 79 11.36 7.23 -12.19
N ARG A 80 11.64 7.58 -10.93
CA ARG A 80 10.82 8.47 -10.09
C ARG A 80 9.35 8.05 -10.07
N VAL A 81 9.11 6.75 -9.97
CA VAL A 81 7.75 6.22 -9.90
C VAL A 81 7.16 6.65 -8.55
N PRO A 82 5.93 7.21 -8.52
CA PRO A 82 5.28 7.48 -7.25
C PRO A 82 4.94 6.16 -6.56
N ILE A 83 4.93 6.15 -5.23
CA ILE A 83 4.39 5.01 -4.48
C ILE A 83 2.92 4.83 -4.89
N LEU A 84 2.59 3.61 -5.29
CA LEU A 84 1.25 3.23 -5.73
C LEU A 84 0.60 2.34 -4.68
N SER A 85 -0.72 2.47 -4.54
CA SER A 85 -1.50 1.51 -3.79
C SER A 85 -1.47 0.12 -4.44
N LEU A 86 -1.60 -0.91 -3.62
CA LEU A 86 -1.53 -2.30 -4.05
C LEU A 86 -2.78 -2.70 -4.84
N GLU A 87 -3.98 -2.34 -4.35
CA GLU A 87 -5.26 -2.76 -4.91
C GLU A 87 -5.56 -2.10 -6.26
N SER A 88 -5.48 -0.78 -6.35
CA SER A 88 -5.89 -0.03 -7.55
C SER A 88 -4.73 0.61 -8.32
N GLN A 89 -3.50 0.50 -7.81
CA GLN A 89 -2.29 1.05 -8.46
C GLN A 89 -2.35 2.58 -8.62
N ARG A 90 -2.97 3.24 -7.64
CA ARG A 90 -3.16 4.69 -7.60
C ARG A 90 -2.04 5.35 -6.81
N PRO A 91 -1.47 6.47 -7.28
CA PRO A 91 -0.53 7.27 -6.51
C PRO A 91 -1.11 7.71 -5.17
N LEU A 92 -0.28 7.78 -4.13
CA LEU A 92 -0.68 8.25 -2.80
C LEU A 92 -1.33 9.65 -2.80
N ALA A 93 -0.93 10.51 -3.76
CA ALA A 93 -1.48 11.86 -3.92
C ALA A 93 -2.96 11.91 -4.32
N GLU A 94 -3.56 10.78 -4.74
CA GLU A 94 -4.99 10.70 -5.08
C GLU A 94 -5.88 10.31 -3.89
N PHE A 95 -5.30 10.03 -2.72
CA PHE A 95 -6.01 9.66 -1.49
C PHE A 95 -6.29 10.89 -0.62
N ASP A 96 -7.39 10.86 0.12
CA ASP A 96 -7.77 11.93 1.05
C ASP A 96 -6.92 11.90 2.33
N CYS A 97 -6.42 10.72 2.70
CA CYS A 97 -5.60 10.51 3.89
C CYS A 97 -4.52 9.45 3.62
N VAL A 98 -3.30 9.73 4.08
CA VAL A 98 -2.19 8.77 4.12
C VAL A 98 -1.91 8.43 5.58
N ALA A 99 -2.18 7.17 5.96
CA ALA A 99 -2.03 6.68 7.32
C ALA A 99 -0.84 5.72 7.39
N PHE A 100 0.17 6.06 8.19
CA PHE A 100 1.36 5.22 8.36
C PHE A 100 1.19 4.28 9.56
N SER A 101 1.54 3.00 9.36
CA SER A 101 1.65 2.01 10.42
C SER A 101 3.12 1.72 10.71
N THR A 102 3.65 2.34 11.76
CA THR A 102 5.04 2.17 12.22
C THR A 102 5.09 1.18 13.35
N THR A 103 5.82 0.08 13.18
CA THR A 103 5.92 -0.97 14.21
C THR A 103 7.27 -0.96 14.90
N PHE A 104 8.33 -0.62 14.15
CA PHE A 104 9.69 -0.57 14.66
C PHE A 104 10.30 0.82 14.49
N GLU A 105 11.31 1.14 15.29
CA GLU A 105 12.01 2.43 15.21
C GLU A 105 12.63 2.67 13.83
N ASN A 106 13.18 1.62 13.20
CA ASN A 106 13.76 1.72 11.86
C ASN A 106 12.74 2.02 10.76
N ASP A 107 11.46 1.71 10.98
CA ASP A 107 10.39 2.03 10.03
C ASP A 107 10.19 3.56 9.90
N TYR A 108 10.58 4.33 10.92
CA TYR A 108 10.48 5.79 10.90
C TYR A 108 11.38 6.42 9.84
N LEU A 109 12.58 5.86 9.63
CA LEU A 109 13.54 6.39 8.65
C LEU A 109 13.01 6.28 7.21
N ASN A 110 12.18 5.27 6.96
CA ASN A 110 11.55 5.01 5.67
C ASN A 110 10.35 5.92 5.37
N MET A 111 9.95 6.76 6.33
CA MET A 111 8.87 7.75 6.16
C MET A 111 9.36 9.14 5.77
N LEU A 112 10.65 9.43 5.95
CA LEU A 112 11.28 10.72 5.69
C LEU A 112 11.64 10.88 4.20
#